data_AF-A0A2N1A004-F1
#
_entry.id   AF-A0A2N1A004-F1
#
_cell.length_a   1.000
_cell.length_b   1.000
_cell.length_c   1.000
_cell.angle_alpha   90.00
_cell.angle_beta   90.00
_cell.angle_gamma   90.00
#
_symmetry.space_group_name_H-M   'P 1'
#
loop_
_entity.id
_entity.type
_entity.pdbx_description
1 polymer ?
#
loop_
_entity_poly.entity_id
_entity_poly.type
_entity_poly.pdbx_seq_one_letter_code
_entity_poly.pdbx_strand_id
1 'polypeptide(L)'
;YILLNLWSIRFSTLMKRYENYYLIGLLQTGLGLIVGATGPLSLAILTKRLTSKDEIIATSALFMTISHLAKIPVFMLIGISFFEHVQLLTFMIIGSVVGYFIGTKLRIMANNDVLILVIKVLLSLMALRMLFVAITIGAL
;
A
#
# COMPACT_ATOMS: atom_id res chain seq x y z
N TYR A 1 3.21 -14.32 -1.21
CA TYR A 1 4.21 -13.53 -0.44
C TYR A 1 3.61 -12.85 0.78
N ILE A 2 2.66 -11.91 0.64
CA ILE A 2 2.11 -11.09 1.76
C ILE A 2 1.65 -11.94 2.96
N LEU A 3 0.78 -12.94 2.75
CA LEU A 3 0.27 -13.82 3.81
C LEU A 3 1.40 -14.53 4.58
N LEU A 4 2.31 -15.17 3.85
CA LEU A 4 3.43 -15.91 4.45
C LEU A 4 4.39 -14.98 5.20
N ASN A 5 4.61 -13.76 4.70
CA ASN A 5 5.51 -12.80 5.37
C ASN A 5 4.90 -12.24 6.67
N LEU A 6 3.58 -12.04 6.72
CA LEU A 6 2.89 -11.49 7.89
C LEU A 6 2.68 -12.50 9.03
N TRP A 7 2.45 -13.77 8.68
CA TRP A 7 2.02 -14.80 9.64
C TRP A 7 3.09 -15.87 9.93
N SER A 8 4.03 -16.13 9.01
CA SER A 8 5.04 -17.17 9.20
C SER A 8 6.42 -16.58 9.48
N ILE A 9 6.86 -16.69 10.74
CA ILE A 9 8.17 -16.22 11.23
C ILE A 9 9.33 -16.80 10.41
N ARG A 10 9.29 -18.10 10.09
CA ARG A 10 10.35 -18.80 9.31
C ARG A 10 10.55 -18.18 7.93
N PHE A 11 9.47 -18.05 7.17
CA PHE A 11 9.48 -17.41 5.85
C PHE A 11 9.93 -15.93 5.94
N SER A 12 9.46 -15.25 6.97
CA SER A 12 9.80 -13.85 7.22
C SER A 12 11.32 -13.65 7.44
N THR A 13 11.97 -14.55 8.18
CA THR A 13 13.41 -14.45 8.49
C THR A 13 14.26 -14.74 7.26
N LEU A 14 13.84 -15.70 6.43
CA LEU A 14 14.49 -16.02 5.16
C LEU A 14 14.50 -14.82 4.20
N MET A 15 13.38 -14.10 4.11
CA MET A 15 13.24 -12.95 3.19
C MET A 15 13.83 -11.65 3.73
N LYS A 16 14.22 -11.59 5.01
CA LYS A 16 14.70 -10.37 5.67
C LYS A 16 15.95 -9.77 5.00
N ARG A 17 16.77 -10.60 4.35
CA ARG A 17 17.97 -10.20 3.58
C ARG A 17 17.65 -9.48 2.26
N TYR A 18 16.48 -9.72 1.66
CA TYR A 18 16.07 -9.14 0.37
C TYR A 18 15.11 -7.94 0.51
N GLU A 19 14.63 -7.66 1.71
CA GLU A 19 13.71 -6.55 2.04
C GLU A 19 14.47 -5.24 2.34
N ASN A 20 15.18 -4.69 1.36
CA ASN A 20 15.80 -3.37 1.45
C ASN A 20 14.77 -2.27 1.11
N TYR A 21 14.66 -1.20 1.91
CA TYR A 21 13.73 -0.09 1.68
C TYR A 21 13.86 0.54 0.30
N TYR A 22 15.08 0.67 -0.23
CA TYR A 22 15.31 1.18 -1.58
C TYR A 22 14.70 0.26 -2.65
N LEU A 23 14.89 -1.05 -2.49
CA LEU A 23 14.33 -2.04 -3.40
C LEU A 23 12.80 -2.08 -3.32
N ILE A 24 12.25 -1.95 -2.11
CA ILE A 24 10.80 -1.91 -1.86
C ILE A 24 10.19 -0.66 -2.51
N GLY A 25 10.80 0.51 -2.33
CA GLY A 25 10.34 1.76 -2.94
C GLY A 25 10.42 1.72 -4.47
N LEU A 26 11.50 1.15 -5.01
CA LEU A 26 11.69 0.98 -6.45
C LEU A 26 10.66 0.00 -7.05
N LEU A 27 10.49 -1.18 -6.43
CA LEU A 27 9.48 -2.14 -6.86
C LEU A 27 8.07 -1.58 -6.70
N GLN A 28 7.78 -0.92 -5.59
CA GLN A 28 6.46 -0.32 -5.35
C GLN A 28 6.12 0.72 -6.40
N THR A 29 7.05 1.64 -6.68
CA THR A 29 6.82 2.74 -7.61
C THR A 29 6.81 2.24 -9.05
N GLY A 30 7.80 1.42 -9.43
CA GLY A 30 7.90 0.83 -10.77
C GLY A 30 6.70 -0.06 -11.12
N LEU A 31 6.40 -1.07 -10.28
CA LEU A 31 5.21 -1.89 -10.48
C LEU A 31 3.92 -1.08 -10.28
N GLY A 32 3.94 -0.05 -9.45
CA GLY A 32 2.79 0.81 -9.20
C GLY A 32 2.33 1.59 -10.42
N LEU A 33 3.25 1.84 -11.37
CA LEU A 33 2.96 2.44 -12.67
C LEU A 33 2.29 1.45 -13.64
N ILE A 34 2.53 0.14 -13.50
CA ILE A 34 2.08 -0.89 -14.46
C ILE A 34 0.87 -1.69 -13.96
N VAL A 35 0.88 -2.15 -12.70
CA VAL A 35 -0.06 -3.16 -12.18
C VAL A 35 -0.95 -2.68 -11.03
N GLY A 36 -0.89 -1.39 -10.65
CA GLY A 36 -1.87 -0.71 -9.78
C GLY A 36 -1.94 -1.15 -8.30
N ALA A 37 -1.43 -2.33 -7.92
CA ALA A 37 -1.66 -2.94 -6.61
C ALA A 37 -0.36 -3.22 -5.80
N THR A 38 0.49 -2.21 -5.63
CA THR A 38 1.77 -2.35 -4.91
C THR A 38 1.75 -1.88 -3.45
N GLY A 39 0.76 -1.07 -3.06
CA GLY A 39 0.63 -0.53 -1.70
C GLY A 39 0.60 -1.58 -0.57
N PRO A 40 -0.18 -2.68 -0.71
CA PRO A 40 -0.21 -3.73 0.31
C PRO A 40 1.15 -4.41 0.55
N LEU A 41 2.01 -4.45 -0.46
CA LEU A 41 3.31 -5.12 -0.38
C LEU A 41 4.26 -4.39 0.57
N SER A 42 4.40 -3.07 0.42
CA SER A 42 5.30 -2.28 1.27
C SER A 42 4.77 -2.17 2.70
N LEU A 43 3.45 -2.01 2.86
CA LEU A 43 2.82 -1.97 4.18
C LEU A 43 3.00 -3.30 4.93
N ALA A 44 2.96 -4.45 4.24
CA ALA A 44 3.23 -5.74 4.86
C ALA A 44 4.66 -5.87 5.42
N ILE A 45 5.64 -5.30 4.73
CA ILE A 45 7.03 -5.32 5.19
C ILE A 45 7.23 -4.33 6.35
N LEU A 46 6.67 -3.12 6.25
CA LEU A 46 6.72 -2.10 7.30
C LEU A 46 6.09 -2.61 8.60
N THR A 47 4.93 -3.25 8.52
CA THR A 47 4.18 -3.80 9.67
C THR A 47 4.98 -4.84 10.47
N LYS A 48 5.96 -5.49 9.84
CA LYS A 48 6.82 -6.50 10.46
C LYS A 48 8.12 -5.89 11.00
N ARG A 49 8.64 -4.85 10.36
CA ARG A 49 9.93 -4.23 10.72
C ARG A 49 9.79 -3.19 11.82
N LEU A 50 8.67 -2.48 11.81
CA LEU A 50 8.38 -1.41 12.74
C LEU A 50 7.42 -1.92 13.81
N THR A 51 7.62 -1.47 15.04
CA THR A 51 6.79 -1.85 16.19
C THR A 51 5.73 -0.80 16.50
N SER A 52 5.93 0.44 16.04
CA SER A 52 5.02 1.55 16.25
C SER A 52 4.01 1.69 15.10
N LYS A 53 2.73 1.72 15.45
CA LYS A 53 1.63 1.98 14.50
C LYS A 53 1.81 3.30 13.75
N ASP A 54 2.38 4.30 14.41
CA ASP A 54 2.53 5.64 13.84
C ASP A 54 3.69 5.66 12.84
N GLU A 55 4.80 4.96 13.12
CA GLU A 55 5.89 4.79 12.17
C GLU A 55 5.46 4.00 10.93
N ILE A 56 4.69 2.92 11.11
CA ILE A 56 4.14 2.12 10.00
C ILE A 56 3.31 3.00 9.08
N ILE A 57 2.36 3.76 9.65
CA ILE A 57 1.43 4.57 8.86
C ILE A 57 2.13 5.77 8.23
N ALA A 58 3.01 6.47 8.96
CA ALA A 58 3.74 7.63 8.44
C ALA A 58 4.68 7.23 7.29
N THR A 59 5.43 6.15 7.44
CA THR A 59 6.36 5.67 6.41
C THR A 59 5.59 5.17 5.18
N SER A 60 4.49 4.44 5.39
CA SER A 60 3.63 3.98 4.29
C SER A 60 2.99 5.15 3.54
N ALA A 61 2.52 6.19 4.24
CA ALA A 61 1.97 7.40 3.63
C ALA A 61 3.02 8.15 2.80
N LEU A 62 4.26 8.25 3.28
CA LEU A 62 5.36 8.84 2.53
C LEU A 62 5.63 8.05 1.25
N PHE A 63 5.74 6.72 1.33
CA PHE A 63 5.95 5.88 0.15
C PHE A 63 4.83 6.03 -0.87
N MET A 64 3.58 6.04 -0.42
CA MET A 64 2.43 6.23 -1.32
C MET A 64 2.39 7.62 -1.95
N THR A 65 2.74 8.66 -1.20
CA THR A 65 2.83 10.04 -1.72
C THR A 65 3.85 10.12 -2.84
N ILE A 66 5.06 9.60 -2.63
CA ILE A 66 6.11 9.56 -3.67
C ILE A 66 5.63 8.75 -4.87
N SER A 67 5.07 7.55 -4.66
CA SER A 67 4.61 6.71 -5.77
C SER A 67 3.49 7.37 -6.58
N HIS A 68 2.54 8.07 -5.95
CA HIS A 68 1.46 8.77 -6.65
C HIS A 68 1.95 10.03 -7.37
N LEU A 69 2.84 10.81 -6.76
CA LEU A 69 3.46 11.96 -7.41
C LEU A 69 4.28 11.55 -8.63
N ALA A 70 4.99 10.41 -8.55
CA ALA A 70 5.73 9.87 -9.69
C ALA A 70 4.82 9.47 -10.88
N LYS A 71 3.53 9.20 -10.66
CA LYS A 71 2.58 8.90 -11.75
C LYS A 71 2.24 10.12 -12.60
N ILE A 72 2.25 11.32 -12.01
CA ILE A 72 1.84 12.56 -12.68
C ILE A 72 2.67 12.80 -13.97
N PRO A 73 4.02 12.85 -13.94
CA PRO A 73 4.80 13.04 -15.15
C PRO A 73 4.65 11.86 -16.12
N VAL A 74 4.54 10.63 -15.63
CA VAL A 74 4.38 9.45 -16.50
C VAL A 74 3.07 9.52 -17.30
N PHE A 75 1.95 9.85 -16.64
CA PHE A 75 0.66 10.00 -17.31
C PHE A 75 0.63 11.19 -18.25
N MET A 76 1.30 12.30 -17.89
CA MET A 76 1.46 13.44 -18.80
C MET A 76 2.25 13.07 -20.06
N LEU A 77 3.34 12.29 -19.92
CA LEU A 77 4.15 11.79 -21.04
C LEU A 77 3.38 10.84 -21.97
N ILE A 78 2.47 10.03 -21.42
CA ILE A 78 1.59 9.12 -22.19
C ILE A 78 0.41 9.89 -22.83
N GLY A 79 0.29 11.20 -22.57
CA GLY A 79 -0.72 12.05 -23.19
C GLY A 79 -2.07 12.06 -22.49
N ILE A 80 -2.15 11.60 -21.23
CA ILE A 80 -3.40 11.63 -20.46
C ILE A 80 -3.73 13.08 -20.08
N SER A 81 -4.88 13.57 -20.53
CA SER A 81 -5.43 14.87 -20.15
C SER A 81 -6.08 14.80 -18.77
N PHE A 82 -5.43 15.36 -17.75
CA PHE A 82 -6.03 15.45 -16.40
C PHE A 82 -7.30 16.32 -16.39
N PHE A 83 -7.43 17.26 -17.34
CA PHE A 83 -8.60 18.13 -17.44
C PHE A 83 -9.89 17.36 -17.74
N GLU A 84 -9.81 16.29 -18.51
CA GLU A 84 -10.96 15.42 -18.83
C GLU A 84 -11.45 14.64 -17.59
N HIS A 85 -10.64 14.57 -16.55
CA HIS A 85 -10.92 13.80 -15.33
C HIS A 85 -11.04 14.69 -14.08
N VAL A 86 -11.20 16.00 -14.23
CA VAL A 86 -11.27 16.96 -13.10
C VAL A 86 -12.35 16.58 -12.10
N GLN A 87 -13.53 16.17 -12.56
CA GLN A 87 -14.62 15.76 -11.67
C GLN A 87 -14.22 14.54 -10.83
N LEU A 88 -13.66 13.50 -11.45
CA LEU A 88 -13.17 12.30 -10.75
C LEU A 88 -12.04 12.64 -9.77
N LEU A 89 -11.05 13.42 -10.22
CA LEU A 89 -9.94 13.86 -9.39
C LEU A 89 -10.42 14.65 -8.18
N THR A 90 -11.41 15.52 -8.35
CA THR A 90 -12.00 16.30 -7.26
C THR A 90 -12.62 15.38 -6.20
N PHE A 91 -13.43 14.39 -6.61
CA PHE A 91 -13.98 13.41 -5.67
C PHE A 91 -12.89 12.60 -4.97
N MET A 92 -11.85 12.18 -5.68
CA MET A 92 -10.72 11.46 -5.08
C MET A 92 -9.96 12.31 -4.07
N ILE A 93 -9.69 13.58 -4.39
CA ILE A 93 -9.01 14.53 -3.48
C ILE A 93 -9.85 14.72 -2.22
N ILE A 94 -11.13 15.07 -2.36
CA ILE A 94 -12.02 15.26 -1.20
C ILE A 94 -12.10 13.97 -0.37
N GLY A 95 -12.32 12.82 -1.01
CA GLY A 95 -12.40 11.53 -0.34
C GLY A 95 -11.11 11.17 0.40
N SER A 96 -9.94 11.42 -0.20
CA SER A 96 -8.64 11.18 0.43
C SER A 96 -8.37 12.11 1.61
N VAL A 97 -8.75 13.40 1.52
CA VAL A 97 -8.60 14.36 2.61
C VAL A 97 -9.52 13.98 3.79
N VAL A 98 -10.79 13.68 3.51
CA VAL A 98 -11.74 13.23 4.54
C VAL A 98 -11.26 11.92 5.17
N GLY A 99 -10.84 10.96 4.35
CA GLY A 99 -10.28 9.69 4.81
C GLY A 99 -9.02 9.86 5.66
N TYR A 100 -8.14 10.81 5.30
CA TYR A 100 -6.96 11.14 6.09
C TYR A 100 -7.33 11.67 7.49
N PHE A 101 -8.30 12.59 7.58
CA PHE A 101 -8.73 13.12 8.88
C PHE A 101 -9.35 12.05 9.77
N ILE A 102 -10.27 11.25 9.22
CA ILE A 102 -10.91 10.15 9.95
C ILE A 102 -9.87 9.11 10.36
N GLY A 103 -9.03 8.67 9.43
CA GLY A 103 -7.99 7.68 9.67
C GLY A 103 -6.96 8.15 10.70
N THR A 104 -6.59 9.44 10.69
CA THR A 104 -5.69 10.01 11.68
C THR A 104 -6.29 10.01 13.07
N LYS A 105 -7.58 10.39 13.22
CA LYS A 105 -8.27 10.30 14.52
C LYS A 105 -8.33 8.87 15.03
N LEU A 106 -8.74 7.92 14.18
CA LEU A 106 -8.78 6.50 14.53
C LEU A 106 -7.40 5.98 14.93
N ARG A 107 -6.35 6.36 14.20
CA ARG A 107 -4.96 5.99 14.51
C ARG A 107 -4.53 6.50 15.89
N ILE A 108 -4.84 7.75 16.23
CA ILE A 108 -4.45 8.35 17.52
C ILE A 108 -5.18 7.67 18.67
N MET A 109 -6.47 7.34 18.49
CA MET A 109 -7.30 6.70 19.52
C MET A 109 -7.03 5.21 19.69
N ALA A 110 -6.52 4.52 18.66
CA ALA A 110 -6.31 3.08 18.70
C ALA A 110 -5.07 2.71 19.53
N ASN A 111 -5.17 1.57 20.23
CA ASN A 111 -4.00 0.92 20.82
C ASN A 111 -3.05 0.42 19.71
N ASN A 112 -1.74 0.51 19.96
CA ASN A 112 -0.69 0.05 19.04
C ASN A 112 -0.93 -1.36 18.48
N ASP A 113 -1.13 -2.33 19.36
CA ASP A 113 -1.21 -3.75 18.97
C ASP A 113 -2.52 -4.05 18.24
N VAL A 114 -3.60 -3.37 18.64
CA VAL A 114 -4.91 -3.47 17.97
C VAL A 114 -4.81 -2.93 16.55
N LEU A 115 -4.19 -1.76 16.35
CA LEU A 115 -4.09 -1.19 15.00
C LEU A 115 -3.18 -2.02 14.10
N ILE A 116 -2.07 -2.53 14.64
CA ILE A 116 -1.18 -3.45 13.92
C ILE A 116 -1.94 -4.72 13.53
N LEU A 117 -2.72 -5.31 14.43
CA LEU A 117 -3.55 -6.48 14.13
C LEU A 117 -4.56 -6.18 13.01
N VAL A 118 -5.25 -5.05 13.07
CA VAL A 118 -6.18 -4.61 12.02
C VAL A 118 -5.46 -4.47 10.68
N ILE A 119 -4.28 -3.86 10.64
CA ILE A 119 -3.46 -3.76 9.42
C ILE A 119 -3.13 -5.16 8.90
N LYS A 120 -2.69 -6.10 9.74
CA LYS A 120 -2.38 -7.49 9.33
C LYS A 120 -3.60 -8.20 8.75
N VAL A 121 -4.78 -8.02 9.34
CA VAL A 121 -6.04 -8.60 8.86
C VAL A 121 -6.43 -8.02 7.51
N LEU A 122 -6.40 -6.68 7.36
CA LEU A 122 -6.71 -6.01 6.10
C LEU A 122 -5.75 -6.42 4.98
N LEU A 123 -4.44 -6.52 5.28
CA LEU A 123 -3.45 -7.00 4.32
C LEU A 123 -3.70 -8.44 3.91
N SER A 124 -4.15 -9.28 4.84
CA SER A 124 -4.50 -10.68 4.56
C SER A 124 -5.73 -10.76 3.66
N LEU A 125 -6.76 -9.96 3.95
CA LEU A 125 -7.96 -9.85 3.11
C LEU A 125 -7.60 -9.37 1.69
N MET A 126 -6.75 -8.35 1.57
CA MET A 126 -6.27 -7.85 0.28
C MET A 126 -5.51 -8.93 -0.50
N ALA A 127 -4.61 -9.67 0.17
CA ALA A 127 -3.88 -10.76 -0.46
C ALA A 127 -4.82 -11.88 -0.95
N LEU A 128 -5.83 -12.24 -0.16
CA LEU A 128 -6.85 -13.21 -0.56
C LEU A 128 -7.68 -12.71 -1.75
N ARG A 129 -8.11 -11.45 -1.74
CA ARG A 129 -8.80 -10.82 -2.89
C ARG A 129 -7.95 -10.89 -4.15
N MET A 130 -6.65 -10.58 -4.06
CA MET A 130 -5.75 -10.63 -5.21
C MET A 130 -5.60 -12.05 -5.76
N LEU A 131 -5.51 -13.06 -4.88
CA LEU A 131 -5.49 -14.47 -5.30
C LEU A 131 -6.79 -14.87 -5.99
N PHE A 132 -7.93 -14.49 -5.43
CA PHE A 132 -9.24 -14.77 -6.01
C PHE A 132 -9.36 -14.15 -7.41
N VAL A 133 -9.06 -12.86 -7.54
CA VAL A 133 -9.09 -12.16 -8.83
C VAL A 133 -8.13 -12.79 -9.84
N ALA A 134 -6.92 -13.18 -9.43
CA ALA A 134 -5.95 -13.83 -10.32
C ALA A 134 -6.44 -15.20 -10.82
N ILE A 135 -7.10 -15.98 -9.97
CA ILE A 135 -7.67 -17.28 -10.36
C ILE A 135 -8.85 -17.09 -11.30
N THR A 136 -9.76 -16.14 -11.02
CA THR A 136 -10.94 -15.92 -11.85
C THR A 136 -10.60 -15.34 -13.22
N ILE A 137 -9.68 -14.36 -13.29
CA ILE A 137 -9.24 -13.76 -14.56
C ILE A 137 -8.36 -14.75 -15.33
N GLY A 138 -7.51 -15.53 -14.65
CA GLY A 138 -6.65 -16.53 -15.31
C GLY A 138 -7.37 -17.81 -15.74
N ALA A 139 -8.64 -18.01 -15.37
CA ALA A 139 -9.49 -19.12 -15.78
C ALA A 139 -10.39 -18.79 -16.99
N LEU A 140 -10.30 -17.54 -17.50
CA LEU A 140 -10.99 -17.01 -18.69
C LEU A 140 -9.96 -16.76 -19.80
#